data_AF-A0A349S4H3-F1
#
_entry.id   AF-A0A349S4H3-F1
#
_cell.length_a   1.000
_cell.length_b   1.000
_cell.length_c   1.000
_cell.angle_alpha   90.00
_cell.angle_beta   90.00
_cell.angle_gamma   90.00
#
_symmetry.space_group_name_H-M   'P 1'
#
loop_
_entity.id
_entity.type
_entity.pdbx_description
1 polymer ?
#
loop_
_entity_poly.entity_id
_entity_poly.type
_entity_poly.pdbx_seq_one_letter_code
_entity_poly.pdbx_strand_id
1 'polypeptide(L)'
;MAITAALVKELRERTGSGMMECKKALVESNGDIDLAIETMRKAGLAKADKKSDRIAAEGVIAIEVSDNNKQAVMLEINSETDFVAKADDFTDFVQRVAQVALTQNPEDVPTLLNLAYNETESIDTVRQALVAKIGENIQ
;
A
#
# COMPACT_ATOMS: atom_id res chain seq x y z
N MET A 1 -8.21 30.06 5.02
CA MET A 1 -9.33 29.60 4.16
C MET A 1 -10.12 28.53 4.91
N ALA A 2 -11.45 28.54 4.83
CA ALA A 2 -12.26 27.49 5.45
C ALA A 2 -12.21 26.22 4.59
N ILE A 3 -11.65 25.13 5.11
CA ILE A 3 -11.68 23.83 4.44
C ILE A 3 -13.13 23.32 4.44
N THR A 4 -13.73 23.20 3.26
CA THR A 4 -15.13 22.77 3.14
C THR A 4 -15.25 21.26 3.27
N ALA A 5 -16.41 20.77 3.72
CA ALA A 5 -16.68 19.33 3.80
C ALA A 5 -16.60 18.64 2.42
N ALA A 6 -16.94 19.36 1.34
CA ALA A 6 -16.84 18.86 -0.03
C ALA A 6 -15.38 18.61 -0.44
N LEU A 7 -14.46 19.54 -0.13
CA LEU A 7 -13.02 19.37 -0.37
C LEU A 7 -12.44 18.18 0.38
N VAL A 8 -12.83 18.00 1.66
CA VAL A 8 -12.40 16.84 2.44
C VAL A 8 -12.94 15.53 1.84
N LYS A 9 -14.19 15.52 1.39
CA LYS A 9 -14.81 14.37 0.74
C LYS A 9 -14.09 14.00 -0.56
N GLU A 10 -13.82 14.99 -1.41
CA GLU A 10 -13.11 14.80 -2.68
C GLU A 10 -11.71 14.20 -2.46
N LEU A 11 -10.93 14.78 -1.53
CA LEU A 11 -9.61 14.26 -1.19
C LEU A 11 -9.68 12.83 -0.64
N ARG A 12 -10.69 12.53 0.19
CA ARG A 12 -10.93 11.18 0.70
C ARG A 12 -11.26 10.19 -0.41
N GLU A 13 -12.08 10.57 -1.37
CA GLU A 13 -12.42 9.71 -2.51
C GLU A 13 -11.21 9.43 -3.40
N ARG A 14 -10.33 10.42 -3.60
CA ARG A 14 -9.09 10.26 -4.37
C ARG A 14 -8.03 9.41 -3.66
N THR A 15 -7.95 9.46 -2.32
CA THR A 15 -6.85 8.86 -1.56
C THR A 15 -7.24 7.62 -0.75
N GLY A 16 -8.55 7.41 -0.50
CA GLY A 16 -9.05 6.38 0.40
C GLY A 16 -8.72 6.59 1.89
N SER A 17 -8.10 7.71 2.26
CA SER A 17 -7.61 7.96 3.61
C SER A 17 -8.72 8.40 4.59
N GLY A 18 -8.41 8.41 5.90
CA GLY A 18 -9.37 8.83 6.93
C GLY A 18 -9.78 10.29 6.81
N MET A 19 -11.02 10.60 7.22
CA MET A 19 -11.63 11.93 7.10
C MET A 19 -10.80 13.03 7.77
N MET A 20 -10.29 12.77 8.98
CA MET A 20 -9.50 13.73 9.74
C MET A 20 -8.11 13.95 9.14
N GLU A 21 -7.54 12.93 8.50
CA GLU A 21 -6.24 13.03 7.85
C GLU A 21 -6.35 13.86 6.58
N CYS A 22 -7.40 13.63 5.78
CA CYS A 22 -7.72 14.46 4.62
C CYS A 22 -7.92 15.94 5.04
N LYS A 23 -8.70 16.18 6.10
CA LYS A 23 -8.91 17.55 6.60
C LYS A 23 -7.60 18.20 7.07
N LYS A 24 -6.76 17.47 7.81
CA LYS A 24 -5.47 17.97 8.30
C LYS A 24 -4.53 18.31 7.14
N ALA A 25 -4.42 17.43 6.16
CA ALA A 25 -3.61 17.66 4.97
C ALA A 25 -4.07 18.87 4.16
N LEU A 26 -5.39 19.06 4.01
CA LEU A 26 -5.96 20.24 3.37
C LEU A 26 -5.68 21.52 4.16
N VAL A 27 -5.68 21.48 5.49
CA VAL A 27 -5.29 22.64 6.33
C VAL A 27 -3.82 22.98 6.11
N GLU A 28 -2.92 21.99 6.11
CA GLU A 28 -1.47 22.17 5.90
C GLU A 28 -1.16 22.66 4.48
N SER A 29 -1.96 22.23 3.50
CA SER A 29 -1.80 22.57 2.08
C SER A 29 -2.64 23.77 1.64
N ASN A 30 -3.24 24.51 2.59
CA ASN A 30 -4.09 25.67 2.32
C ASN A 30 -5.26 25.40 1.34
N GLY A 31 -5.79 24.17 1.31
CA GLY A 31 -6.89 23.74 0.46
C GLY A 31 -6.48 23.25 -0.93
N ASP A 32 -5.18 23.22 -1.25
CA ASP A 32 -4.67 22.62 -2.48
C ASP A 32 -4.72 21.08 -2.38
N ILE A 33 -5.47 20.45 -3.29
CA ILE A 33 -5.70 19.00 -3.27
C ILE A 33 -4.44 18.24 -3.67
N ASP A 34 -3.72 18.67 -4.70
CA ASP A 34 -2.57 17.92 -5.20
C ASP A 34 -1.39 18.05 -4.21
N LEU A 35 -1.22 19.23 -3.60
CA LEU A 35 -0.27 19.40 -2.51
C LEU A 35 -0.68 18.61 -1.24
N ALA A 36 -1.98 18.50 -0.95
CA ALA A 36 -2.47 17.68 0.15
C ALA A 36 -2.21 16.19 -0.09
N ILE A 37 -2.37 15.70 -1.31
CA ILE A 37 -2.05 14.32 -1.69
C ILE A 37 -0.56 14.05 -1.47
N GLU A 38 0.33 14.94 -1.94
CA GLU A 38 1.77 14.75 -1.75
C GLU A 38 2.18 14.82 -0.27
N THR A 39 1.55 15.70 0.50
CA THR A 39 1.74 15.80 1.96
C THR A 39 1.32 14.50 2.65
N MET A 40 0.16 13.96 2.28
CA MET A 40 -0.36 12.71 2.81
C MET A 40 0.51 11.52 2.45
N ARG A 41 1.03 11.47 1.21
CA ARG A 41 1.95 10.43 0.76
C ARG A 41 3.18 10.39 1.66
N LYS A 42 3.84 11.53 1.87
CA LYS A 42 5.01 11.64 2.78
C LYS A 42 4.67 11.25 4.21
N ALA A 43 3.52 11.68 4.73
CA ALA A 43 3.08 11.32 6.07
C ALA A 43 2.73 9.81 6.18
N GLY A 44 2.28 9.19 5.09
CA GLY A 44 2.00 7.76 4.99
C GLY A 44 3.24 6.92 5.17
N LEU A 45 4.36 7.28 4.52
CA LEU A 45 5.66 6.60 4.67
C LEU A 45 6.06 6.56 6.16
N ALA A 46 6.02 7.71 6.82
CA ALA A 46 6.35 7.80 8.25
C ALA A 46 5.38 7.04 9.17
N LYS A 47 4.13 6.80 8.75
CA LYS A 47 3.19 5.96 9.48
C LYS A 47 3.49 4.48 9.28
N ALA A 48 3.91 4.07 8.09
CA ALA A 48 4.32 2.71 7.81
C ALA A 48 5.53 2.32 8.66
N ASP A 49 6.54 3.19 8.73
CA ASP A 49 7.72 2.99 9.60
C ASP A 49 7.34 2.85 11.08
N LYS A 50 6.33 3.58 11.56
CA LYS A 50 5.87 3.46 12.96
C LYS A 50 5.09 2.18 13.23
N LYS A 51 4.65 1.48 12.20
CA LYS A 51 3.85 0.26 12.30
C LYS A 51 4.64 -0.99 11.99
N SER A 52 5.85 -0.87 11.43
CA SER A 52 6.70 -2.02 11.07
C SER A 52 6.99 -2.96 12.24
N ASP A 53 7.05 -2.43 13.47
CA ASP A 53 7.33 -3.21 14.67
C ASP A 53 6.11 -3.97 15.21
N ARG A 54 4.93 -3.77 14.61
CA ARG A 54 3.71 -4.47 15.01
C ARG A 54 3.68 -5.86 14.43
N ILE A 55 3.19 -6.80 15.23
CA ILE A 55 3.07 -8.19 14.83
C ILE A 55 1.99 -8.33 13.75
N ALA A 56 2.40 -8.65 12.54
CA ALA A 56 1.53 -9.04 11.43
C ALA A 56 1.60 -10.57 11.29
N ALA A 57 0.68 -11.28 11.96
CA ALA A 57 0.64 -12.74 12.02
C ALA A 57 -0.48 -13.38 11.18
N GLU A 58 -1.38 -12.56 10.64
CA GLU A 58 -2.38 -12.98 9.65
C GLU A 58 -1.83 -12.71 8.24
N GLY A 59 -2.55 -13.09 7.18
CA GLY A 59 -2.11 -12.79 5.81
C GLY A 59 -2.56 -13.81 4.77
N VAL A 60 -1.84 -13.83 3.65
CA VAL A 60 -2.10 -14.72 2.52
C VAL A 60 -0.79 -15.35 2.02
N ILE A 61 -0.85 -16.66 1.76
CA ILE A 61 0.13 -17.34 0.91
C ILE A 61 -0.39 -17.30 -0.53
N ALA A 62 0.38 -16.73 -1.44
CA ALA A 62 0.08 -16.72 -2.86
C ALA A 62 1.05 -17.64 -3.62
N ILE A 63 0.50 -18.36 -4.59
CA ILE A 63 1.26 -19.24 -5.49
C ILE A 63 0.90 -18.83 -6.91
N GLU A 64 1.90 -18.47 -7.69
CA GLU A 64 1.74 -18.16 -9.12
C GLU A 64 2.63 -19.11 -9.93
N VAL A 65 2.08 -19.65 -11.02
CA VAL A 65 2.76 -20.62 -11.89
C VAL A 65 2.82 -20.06 -13.30
N SER A 66 3.97 -20.18 -13.96
CA SER A 66 4.12 -19.70 -15.34
C SER A 66 3.23 -20.49 -16.30
N ASP A 67 2.76 -19.84 -17.37
CA ASP A 67 1.86 -20.46 -18.38
C ASP A 67 2.41 -21.77 -18.97
N ASN A 68 3.73 -21.90 -19.04
CA ASN A 68 4.42 -23.09 -19.54
C ASN A 68 4.65 -24.18 -18.48
N ASN A 69 4.19 -23.97 -17.24
CA ASN A 69 4.34 -24.85 -16.07
C ASN A 69 5.79 -25.20 -15.70
N LYS A 70 6.77 -24.33 -16.01
CA LYS A 70 8.20 -24.56 -15.73
C LYS A 70 8.74 -23.77 -14.55
N GLN A 71 8.03 -22.74 -14.12
CA GLN A 71 8.42 -21.89 -13.00
C GLN A 71 7.21 -21.66 -12.10
N ALA A 72 7.45 -21.60 -10.81
CA ALA A 72 6.45 -21.23 -9.82
C ALA A 72 7.11 -20.36 -8.76
N VAL A 73 6.35 -19.41 -8.23
CA VAL A 73 6.72 -18.63 -7.07
C VAL A 73 5.67 -18.87 -5.98
N MET A 74 6.14 -18.93 -4.74
CA MET A 74 5.30 -18.91 -3.56
C MET A 74 5.78 -17.79 -2.65
N LEU A 75 4.87 -16.97 -2.17
CA LEU A 75 5.18 -15.87 -1.27
C LEU A 75 4.14 -15.75 -0.16
N GLU A 76 4.61 -15.31 0.99
CA GLU A 76 3.80 -14.95 2.16
C GLU A 76 3.80 -13.45 2.28
N ILE A 77 2.62 -12.85 2.38
CA ILE A 77 2.45 -11.44 2.72
C ILE A 77 1.52 -11.38 3.92
N ASN A 78 1.98 -10.74 4.99
CA ASN A 78 1.28 -10.72 6.26
C ASN A 78 0.54 -9.40 6.51
N SER A 79 -0.50 -9.46 7.33
CA SER A 79 -1.26 -8.34 7.89
C SER A 79 -1.49 -8.51 9.39
N GLU A 80 -1.94 -7.46 10.10
CA GLU A 80 -2.27 -7.56 11.53
C GLU A 80 -3.56 -8.37 11.76
N THR A 81 -4.55 -8.25 10.87
CA THR A 81 -5.85 -8.93 10.99
C THR A 81 -6.26 -9.70 9.73
N ASP A 82 -7.16 -10.67 9.90
CA ASP A 82 -7.70 -11.49 8.81
C ASP A 82 -8.70 -10.71 7.93
N PHE A 83 -9.29 -9.63 8.46
CA PHE A 83 -10.16 -8.74 7.69
C PHE A 83 -9.39 -8.04 6.57
N VAL A 84 -8.16 -7.61 6.84
CA VAL A 84 -7.27 -7.02 5.83
C VAL A 84 -6.84 -8.06 4.81
N ALA A 85 -6.49 -9.26 5.25
CA ALA A 85 -6.09 -10.36 4.37
C ALA A 85 -7.16 -10.75 3.33
N LYS A 86 -8.44 -10.42 3.60
CA LYS A 86 -9.60 -10.71 2.74
C LYS A 86 -10.06 -9.51 1.90
N ALA A 87 -9.46 -8.33 2.08
CA ALA A 87 -9.88 -7.12 1.39
C ALA A 87 -9.29 -7.04 -0.03
N ASP A 88 -10.07 -6.54 -0.98
CA ASP A 88 -9.68 -6.45 -2.40
C ASP A 88 -8.34 -5.72 -2.60
N ASP A 89 -8.15 -4.58 -1.93
CA ASP A 89 -6.89 -3.81 -2.03
C ASP A 89 -5.65 -4.66 -1.63
N PHE A 90 -5.78 -5.53 -0.63
CA PHE A 90 -4.71 -6.40 -0.18
C PHE A 90 -4.51 -7.58 -1.13
N THR A 91 -5.59 -8.26 -1.53
CA THR A 91 -5.49 -9.41 -2.43
C THR A 91 -4.99 -9.02 -3.82
N ASP A 92 -5.36 -7.85 -4.33
CA ASP A 92 -4.87 -7.32 -5.61
C ASP A 92 -3.36 -7.01 -5.53
N PHE A 93 -2.92 -6.41 -4.42
CA PHE A 93 -1.50 -6.18 -4.14
C PHE A 93 -0.73 -7.50 -4.13
N VAL A 94 -1.19 -8.50 -3.38
CA VAL A 94 -0.57 -9.83 -3.28
C VAL A 94 -0.44 -10.49 -4.64
N GLN A 95 -1.51 -10.53 -5.44
CA GLN A 95 -1.51 -11.12 -6.79
C GLN A 95 -0.51 -10.41 -7.70
N ARG A 96 -0.49 -9.07 -7.67
CA ARG A 96 0.44 -8.29 -8.48
C ARG A 96 1.90 -8.56 -8.10
N VAL A 97 2.21 -8.61 -6.80
CA VAL A 97 3.55 -8.93 -6.29
C VAL A 97 3.96 -10.34 -6.73
N ALA A 98 3.05 -11.32 -6.69
CA ALA A 98 3.32 -12.69 -7.15
C ALA A 98 3.67 -12.75 -8.64
N GLN A 99 2.92 -12.03 -9.49
CA GLN A 99 3.24 -11.93 -10.92
C GLN A 99 4.60 -11.29 -11.19
N VAL A 100 4.93 -10.22 -10.46
CA VAL A 100 6.24 -9.54 -10.59
C VAL A 100 7.35 -10.47 -10.12
N ALA A 101 7.17 -11.16 -8.99
CA ALA A 101 8.15 -12.11 -8.46
C ALA A 101 8.38 -13.29 -9.42
N LEU A 102 7.33 -13.85 -10.01
CA LEU A 102 7.45 -14.91 -11.01
C LEU A 102 8.22 -14.44 -12.26
N THR A 103 7.94 -13.22 -12.72
CA THR A 103 8.52 -12.68 -13.96
C THR A 103 9.98 -12.25 -13.77
N GLN A 104 10.29 -11.59 -12.67
CA GLN A 104 11.60 -10.99 -12.40
C GLN A 104 12.52 -11.92 -11.62
N ASN A 105 11.98 -12.95 -10.97
CA ASN A 105 12.70 -13.96 -10.20
C ASN A 105 13.77 -13.37 -9.26
N PRO A 106 13.38 -12.47 -8.32
CA PRO A 106 14.33 -11.86 -7.39
C PRO A 106 14.92 -12.91 -6.45
N GLU A 107 16.17 -12.70 -6.03
CA GLU A 107 16.90 -13.64 -5.17
C GLU A 107 16.46 -13.57 -3.70
N ASP A 108 15.92 -12.42 -3.28
CA ASP A 108 15.49 -12.17 -1.91
C ASP A 108 14.36 -11.10 -1.82
N VAL A 109 13.77 -10.97 -0.63
CA VAL A 109 12.71 -10.00 -0.33
C VAL A 109 13.17 -8.55 -0.52
N PRO A 110 14.36 -8.12 -0.06
CA PRO A 110 14.85 -6.77 -0.33
C PRO A 110 14.93 -6.43 -1.83
N THR A 111 15.35 -7.38 -2.66
CA THR A 111 15.39 -7.20 -4.12
C THR A 111 13.98 -7.08 -4.67
N LEU A 112 13.06 -7.96 -4.25
CA LEU A 112 11.64 -7.90 -4.63
C LEU A 112 11.02 -6.53 -4.30
N LEU A 113 11.21 -6.03 -3.09
CA LEU A 113 10.64 -4.76 -2.62
C LEU A 113 11.08 -3.55 -3.45
N ASN A 114 12.27 -3.62 -4.06
CA ASN A 114 12.80 -2.57 -4.94
C ASN A 114 12.33 -2.69 -6.41
N LEU A 115 11.68 -3.79 -6.80
CA LEU A 115 11.14 -3.94 -8.14
C LEU A 115 9.95 -3.01 -8.38
N ALA A 116 9.71 -2.68 -9.65
CA ALA A 116 8.59 -1.86 -10.06
C ALA A 116 7.26 -2.61 -9.85
N TYR A 117 6.33 -1.98 -9.13
CA TYR A 117 4.94 -2.44 -9.03
C TYR A 117 4.14 -1.97 -10.26
N ASN A 118 4.33 -0.70 -10.61
CA ASN A 118 3.78 0.01 -11.77
C ASN A 118 4.86 0.90 -12.42
N GLU A 119 4.51 1.74 -13.40
CA GLU A 119 5.47 2.60 -14.11
C GLU A 119 6.15 3.65 -13.22
N THR A 120 5.56 3.97 -12.07
CA THR A 120 5.95 5.10 -11.21
C THR A 120 6.49 4.70 -9.85
N GLU A 121 6.17 3.51 -9.35
CA GLU A 121 6.37 3.14 -7.94
C GLU A 121 6.94 1.72 -7.79
N SER A 122 7.78 1.55 -6.77
CA SER A 122 8.25 0.23 -6.33
C SER A 122 7.20 -0.52 -5.52
N ILE A 123 7.37 -1.83 -5.37
CA ILE A 123 6.53 -2.66 -4.49
C ILE A 123 6.52 -2.10 -3.06
N ASP A 124 7.67 -1.71 -2.51
CA ASP A 124 7.72 -1.15 -1.16
C ASP A 124 6.96 0.17 -1.03
N THR A 125 7.02 1.04 -2.05
CA THR A 125 6.30 2.32 -2.05
C THR A 125 4.79 2.07 -1.97
N VAL A 126 4.29 1.12 -2.77
CA VAL A 126 2.87 0.75 -2.79
C VAL A 126 2.46 0.05 -1.48
N ARG A 127 3.31 -0.82 -0.93
CA ARG A 127 3.10 -1.46 0.38
C ARG A 127 2.94 -0.40 1.48
N GLN A 128 3.83 0.59 1.53
CA GLN A 128 3.76 1.65 2.53
C GLN A 128 2.50 2.53 2.36
N ALA A 129 2.09 2.80 1.11
CA ALA A 129 0.84 3.49 0.84
C ALA A 129 -0.38 2.69 1.32
N LEU A 130 -0.36 1.36 1.14
CA LEU A 130 -1.40 0.46 1.61
C LEU A 130 -1.48 0.45 3.16
N VAL A 131 -0.34 0.40 3.85
CA VAL A 131 -0.26 0.55 5.32
C VAL A 131 -0.84 1.88 5.79
N ALA A 132 -0.59 2.97 5.04
CA ALA A 132 -1.12 4.28 5.36
C ALA A 132 -2.65 4.37 5.17
N LYS A 133 -3.19 3.72 4.13
CA LYS A 133 -4.62 3.66 3.81
C LYS A 133 -5.39 2.78 4.79
N ILE A 134 -4.90 1.56 5.01
CA ILE A 134 -5.57 0.53 5.83
C ILE A 134 -5.36 0.80 7.31
N GLY A 135 -4.16 1.21 7.69
CA GLY A 135 -3.82 1.46 9.07
C GLY A 135 -3.32 0.24 9.84
N GLU A 136 -2.93 -0.84 9.15
CA GLU A 136 -2.29 -2.03 9.71
C GLU A 136 -0.91 -2.23 9.10
N ASN A 137 0.01 -2.85 9.84
CA ASN A 137 1.28 -3.30 9.31
C ASN A 137 1.06 -4.36 8.23
N ILE A 138 1.85 -4.26 7.16
CA ILE A 138 1.87 -5.19 6.04
C ILE A 138 3.35 -5.46 5.73
N GLN A 139 3.73 -6.74 5.69
CA GLN A 139 5.12 -7.17 5.47
C GLN A 139 5.19 -8.29 4.44
#